data_AF-A0A0D2GIR4-F1
#
_entry.id   AF-A0A0D2GIR4-F1
#
_cell.length_a   1.000
_cell.length_b   1.000
_cell.length_c   1.000
_cell.angle_alpha   90.00
_cell.angle_beta   90.00
_cell.angle_gamma   90.00
#
_symmetry.space_group_name_H-M   'P 1'
#
loop_
_entity.id
_entity.type
_entity.pdbx_description
1 polymer ?
#
loop_
_entity_poly.entity_id
_entity_poly.type
_entity_poly.pdbx_seq_one_letter_code
_entity_poly.pdbx_strand_id
1 'polypeptide(L)'
;MHCFLRQLLTVAFVGVLLLAGQAQAADKPKLSLEEQEALALKIFQDLGKVPEGKLDVFNHFYREVIEKCPDTERAEISYWRLSNLLIMGYDPPRRKEAIELLEQFLVRYPASKGVGHVKSRLLRLYEDTGDYCKATKLYKEIIPNIPDPPDRKGLSYWVLYAEALEKCGQKEEARKWYEKVLKAAKDPESMSAMIAKDGLSRLNK
;
A
#
# COMPACT_ATOMS: atom_id res chain seq x y z
N MET A 1 43.69 59.70 -13.77
CA MET A 1 44.28 60.26 -15.01
C MET A 1 44.74 59.08 -15.87
N HIS A 2 44.22 59.03 -17.11
CA HIS A 2 44.70 58.36 -18.34
C HIS A 2 45.60 57.11 -18.22
N CYS A 3 45.35 56.01 -18.93
CA CYS A 3 45.24 56.04 -20.38
C CYS A 3 44.60 54.74 -20.94
N PHE A 4 43.73 54.93 -21.92
CA PHE A 4 43.26 53.92 -22.86
C PHE A 4 44.44 53.29 -23.63
N LEU A 5 44.37 52.00 -23.94
CA LEU A 5 44.64 51.57 -25.32
C LEU A 5 43.83 50.32 -25.67
N ARG A 6 42.95 50.52 -26.63
CA ARG A 6 42.18 49.54 -27.39
C ARG A 6 43.13 48.91 -28.41
N GLN A 7 43.14 47.59 -28.55
CA GLN A 7 43.36 46.97 -29.85
C GLN A 7 42.53 45.69 -29.97
N LEU A 8 41.83 45.65 -31.09
CA LEU A 8 40.81 44.71 -31.50
C LEU A 8 41.41 43.67 -32.45
N LEU A 9 40.78 42.49 -32.46
CA LEU A 9 40.65 41.54 -33.57
C LEU A 9 41.89 40.73 -33.97
N THR A 10 41.83 39.42 -33.67
CA THR A 10 41.67 38.41 -34.72
C THR A 10 40.99 37.16 -34.17
N VAL A 11 39.87 36.82 -34.80
CA VAL A 11 39.11 35.58 -34.63
C VAL A 11 39.85 34.46 -35.37
N ALA A 12 40.03 33.29 -34.74
CA ALA A 12 40.20 32.04 -35.46
C ALA A 12 39.58 30.89 -34.67
N PHE A 13 38.71 30.18 -35.36
CA PHE A 13 37.73 29.23 -34.90
C PHE A 13 38.26 27.82 -35.14
N VAL A 14 38.48 27.01 -34.10
CA VAL A 14 38.55 25.54 -34.16
C VAL A 14 38.09 25.06 -32.77
N GLY A 15 36.91 24.49 -32.57
CA GLY A 15 36.23 23.50 -33.39
C GLY A 15 36.42 22.11 -32.77
N VAL A 16 35.92 21.89 -31.55
CA VAL A 16 35.64 20.53 -31.03
C VAL A 16 34.36 20.62 -30.19
N LEU A 17 33.21 20.52 -30.86
CA LEU A 17 31.98 20.10 -30.20
C LEU A 17 32.13 18.60 -29.90
N LEU A 18 32.47 18.26 -28.65
CA LEU A 18 32.14 16.94 -28.12
C LEU A 18 30.62 16.89 -27.92
N LEU A 19 29.90 16.49 -28.96
CA LEU A 19 28.54 15.98 -28.82
C LEU A 19 28.62 14.64 -28.09
N ALA A 20 28.67 14.69 -26.77
CA ALA A 20 28.29 13.55 -25.94
C ALA A 20 26.80 13.31 -26.20
N GLY A 21 26.51 12.38 -27.12
CA GLY A 21 25.19 11.83 -27.30
C GLY A 21 24.77 11.08 -26.04
N GLN A 22 24.24 11.81 -25.05
CA GLN A 22 23.32 11.22 -24.11
C GLN A 22 22.04 10.96 -24.90
N ALA A 23 21.89 9.74 -25.41
CA ALA A 23 20.57 9.22 -25.71
C ALA A 23 19.82 9.20 -24.38
N GLN A 24 19.13 10.30 -24.07
CA GLN A 24 18.03 10.30 -23.12
C GLN A 24 17.18 9.10 -23.53
N ALA A 25 17.03 8.10 -22.65
CA ALA A 25 16.09 7.02 -22.89
C ALA A 25 14.76 7.71 -23.14
N ALA A 26 14.33 7.72 -24.41
CA ALA A 26 13.09 8.36 -24.79
C ALA A 26 12.01 7.67 -23.96
N ASP A 27 11.35 8.43 -23.08
CA ASP A 27 10.19 7.96 -22.35
C ASP A 27 9.23 7.41 -23.41
N LYS A 28 9.10 6.09 -23.47
CA LYS A 28 8.14 5.47 -24.37
C LYS A 28 6.79 6.07 -23.99
N PRO A 29 6.02 6.59 -24.96
CA PRO A 29 4.73 7.19 -24.65
C PRO A 29 3.88 6.17 -23.89
N LYS A 30 3.31 6.60 -22.76
CA LYS A 30 2.36 5.81 -21.98
C LYS A 30 1.24 5.36 -22.92
N LEU A 31 0.89 4.08 -22.88
CA LEU A 31 -0.23 3.53 -23.64
C LEU A 31 -1.51 4.35 -23.37
N SER A 32 -2.27 4.65 -24.43
CA SER A 32 -3.62 5.21 -24.30
C SER A 32 -4.53 4.24 -23.52
N LEU A 33 -5.63 4.75 -22.95
CA LEU A 33 -6.56 3.90 -22.21
C LEU A 33 -7.11 2.74 -23.06
N GLU A 34 -7.38 2.99 -24.33
CA GLU A 34 -7.85 1.95 -25.26
C GLU A 34 -6.78 0.86 -25.47
N GLU A 35 -5.52 1.23 -25.65
CA GLU A 35 -4.41 0.29 -25.76
C GLU A 35 -4.18 -0.49 -24.46
N GLN A 36 -4.32 0.18 -23.31
CA GLN A 36 -4.24 -0.48 -22.00
C GLN A 36 -5.37 -1.50 -21.82
N GLU A 37 -6.61 -1.16 -22.19
CA GLU A 37 -7.74 -2.08 -22.11
C GLU A 37 -7.58 -3.28 -23.05
N ALA A 38 -7.13 -3.04 -24.28
CA ALA A 38 -6.85 -4.12 -25.24
C ALA A 38 -5.75 -5.06 -24.73
N LEU A 39 -4.65 -4.50 -24.21
CA LEU A 39 -3.55 -5.28 -23.65
C LEU A 39 -3.99 -6.06 -22.40
N ALA A 40 -4.71 -5.42 -21.47
CA ALA A 40 -5.17 -6.05 -20.25
C ALA A 40 -6.18 -7.17 -20.55
N LEU A 41 -7.09 -6.97 -21.52
CA LEU A 41 -8.00 -8.02 -21.99
C LEU A 41 -7.24 -9.21 -22.54
N LYS A 42 -6.24 -8.98 -23.41
CA LYS A 42 -5.41 -10.05 -23.97
C LYS A 42 -4.69 -10.83 -22.86
N ILE A 43 -4.04 -10.14 -21.93
CA ILE A 43 -3.34 -10.79 -20.80
C ILE A 43 -4.32 -11.62 -19.97
N PHE A 44 -5.53 -11.13 -19.71
CA PHE A 44 -6.54 -11.90 -18.98
C PHE A 44 -7.07 -13.12 -19.75
N GLN A 45 -7.18 -13.03 -21.08
CA GLN A 45 -7.50 -14.18 -21.93
C GLN A 45 -6.40 -15.24 -21.90
N ASP A 46 -5.14 -14.81 -21.90
CA ASP A 46 -3.99 -15.72 -21.83
C ASP A 46 -3.85 -16.35 -20.44
N LEU A 47 -4.09 -15.56 -19.37
CA LEU A 47 -4.22 -16.06 -17.99
C LEU A 47 -5.26 -17.17 -17.86
N GLY A 48 -6.39 -17.08 -18.55
CA GLY A 48 -7.44 -18.12 -18.53
C GLY A 48 -7.02 -19.46 -19.11
N LYS A 49 -5.91 -19.51 -19.85
CA LYS A 49 -5.34 -20.74 -20.45
C LYS A 49 -4.18 -21.30 -19.62
N VAL A 50 -3.69 -20.56 -18.63
CA VAL A 50 -2.57 -20.96 -17.78
C VAL A 50 -3.04 -22.11 -16.86
N PRO A 51 -2.38 -23.27 -16.87
CA PRO A 51 -2.72 -24.37 -15.97
C PRO A 51 -2.60 -23.95 -14.49
N GLU A 52 -3.42 -24.56 -13.65
CA GLU A 52 -3.35 -24.36 -12.20
C GLU A 52 -1.93 -24.64 -11.66
N GLY A 53 -1.54 -23.93 -10.60
CA GLY A 53 -0.25 -24.10 -9.94
C GLY A 53 0.95 -23.44 -10.63
N LYS A 54 0.78 -22.82 -11.81
CA LYS A 54 1.86 -22.04 -12.47
C LYS A 54 1.99 -20.62 -11.89
N LEU A 55 2.25 -20.54 -10.58
CA LEU A 55 2.18 -19.30 -9.79
C LEU A 55 3.07 -18.18 -10.35
N ASP A 56 4.28 -18.49 -10.82
CA ASP A 56 5.19 -17.46 -11.36
C ASP A 56 4.67 -16.84 -12.65
N VAL A 57 3.94 -17.61 -13.47
CA VAL A 57 3.29 -17.09 -14.68
C VAL A 57 2.13 -16.16 -14.31
N PHE A 58 1.31 -16.55 -13.33
CA PHE A 58 0.26 -15.67 -12.78
C PHE A 58 0.84 -14.38 -12.20
N ASN A 59 1.94 -14.50 -11.43
CA ASN A 59 2.63 -13.37 -10.81
C ASN A 59 3.11 -12.39 -11.90
N HIS A 60 3.79 -12.90 -12.91
CA HIS A 60 4.27 -12.11 -14.04
C HIS A 60 3.14 -11.35 -14.74
N PHE A 61 2.06 -12.04 -15.12
CA PHE A 61 0.96 -11.40 -15.84
C PHE A 61 0.21 -10.36 -15.00
N TYR A 62 -0.04 -10.60 -13.72
CA TYR A 62 -0.68 -9.58 -12.88
C TYR A 62 0.22 -8.35 -12.70
N ARG A 63 1.53 -8.53 -12.54
CA ARG A 63 2.47 -7.40 -12.49
C ARG A 63 2.49 -6.63 -13.80
N GLU A 64 2.47 -7.33 -14.94
CA GLU A 64 2.43 -6.69 -16.26
C GLU A 64 1.18 -5.83 -16.44
N VAL A 65 0.00 -6.29 -16.03
CA VAL A 65 -1.24 -5.48 -16.08
C VAL A 65 -1.15 -4.26 -15.16
N ILE A 66 -0.61 -4.42 -13.95
CA ILE A 66 -0.43 -3.31 -13.00
C ILE A 66 0.51 -2.24 -13.57
N GLU A 67 1.61 -2.65 -14.20
CA GLU A 67 2.63 -1.74 -14.72
C GLU A 67 2.19 -1.07 -16.03
N LYS A 68 1.66 -1.85 -16.97
CA LYS A 68 1.38 -1.38 -18.34
C LYS A 68 -0.04 -0.90 -18.55
N CYS A 69 -0.99 -1.36 -17.73
CA CYS A 69 -2.41 -1.01 -17.86
C CYS A 69 -3.00 -0.34 -16.60
N PRO A 70 -2.30 0.60 -15.93
CA PRO A 70 -2.67 1.12 -14.62
C PRO A 70 -3.94 1.98 -14.60
N ASP A 71 -4.53 2.33 -15.74
CA ASP A 71 -5.78 3.11 -15.81
C ASP A 71 -7.03 2.22 -16.02
N THR A 72 -6.87 0.89 -15.97
CA THR A 72 -7.95 -0.08 -16.23
C THR A 72 -8.51 -0.72 -14.95
N GLU A 73 -9.77 -1.16 -14.98
CA GLU A 73 -10.36 -1.95 -13.87
C GLU A 73 -9.58 -3.26 -13.64
N ARG A 74 -9.01 -3.81 -14.71
CA ARG A 74 -8.17 -5.02 -14.65
C ARG A 74 -6.90 -4.83 -13.85
N ALA A 75 -6.35 -3.62 -13.76
CA ALA A 75 -5.22 -3.35 -12.88
C ALA A 75 -5.62 -3.47 -11.41
N GLU A 76 -6.74 -2.87 -10.99
CA GLU A 76 -7.27 -3.03 -9.64
C GLU A 76 -7.54 -4.50 -9.28
N ILE A 77 -8.14 -5.26 -10.20
CA ILE A 77 -8.35 -6.70 -10.06
C ILE A 77 -7.01 -7.44 -9.91
N SER A 78 -5.98 -7.03 -10.66
CA SER A 78 -4.65 -7.63 -10.61
C SER A 78 -3.96 -7.39 -9.28
N TYR A 79 -4.09 -6.21 -8.66
CA TYR A 79 -3.62 -5.97 -7.28
C TYR A 79 -4.25 -6.96 -6.28
N TRP A 80 -5.57 -7.16 -6.36
CA TRP A 80 -6.28 -8.09 -5.48
C TRP A 80 -5.86 -9.55 -5.71
N ARG A 81 -5.80 -9.99 -6.97
CA ARG A 81 -5.42 -11.37 -7.33
C ARG A 81 -3.96 -11.66 -7.02
N LEU A 82 -3.05 -10.72 -7.29
CA LEU A 82 -1.63 -10.87 -6.97
C LEU A 82 -1.41 -10.89 -5.45
N SER A 83 -2.10 -10.05 -4.68
CA SER A 83 -1.99 -10.14 -3.21
C SER A 83 -2.53 -11.47 -2.66
N ASN A 84 -3.59 -12.05 -3.24
CA ASN A 84 -4.01 -13.42 -2.90
C ASN A 84 -2.90 -14.44 -3.18
N LEU A 85 -2.31 -14.36 -4.38
CA LEU A 85 -1.25 -15.25 -4.82
C LEU A 85 -0.03 -15.18 -3.88
N LEU A 86 0.39 -13.97 -3.50
CA LEU A 86 1.54 -13.76 -2.61
C LEU A 86 1.31 -14.33 -1.21
N ILE A 87 0.08 -14.29 -0.69
CA ILE A 87 -0.25 -14.72 0.68
C ILE A 87 -0.59 -16.22 0.75
N MET A 88 -1.24 -16.76 -0.27
CA MET A 88 -1.83 -18.11 -0.24
C MET A 88 -1.12 -19.09 -1.18
N GLY A 89 -0.48 -18.60 -2.24
CA GLY A 89 0.15 -19.45 -3.26
C GLY A 89 1.57 -19.88 -2.90
N TYR A 90 2.30 -19.08 -2.13
CA TYR A 90 3.69 -19.37 -1.79
C TYR A 90 3.83 -19.94 -0.38
N ASP A 91 4.77 -20.86 -0.22
CA ASP A 91 5.21 -21.41 1.06
C ASP A 91 6.74 -21.21 1.23
N PRO A 92 7.20 -20.33 2.14
CA PRO A 92 6.40 -19.49 3.01
C PRO A 92 5.68 -18.33 2.28
N PRO A 93 4.58 -17.79 2.85
CA PRO A 93 3.88 -16.63 2.28
C PRO A 93 4.77 -15.39 2.11
N ARG A 94 4.64 -14.71 0.98
CA ARG A 94 5.38 -13.49 0.62
C ARG A 94 4.70 -12.23 1.16
N ARG A 95 4.55 -12.15 2.49
CA ARG A 95 3.74 -11.09 3.15
C ARG A 95 4.28 -9.67 2.91
N LYS A 96 5.59 -9.47 2.92
CA LYS A 96 6.21 -8.15 2.68
C LYS A 96 5.90 -7.63 1.28
N GLU A 97 6.04 -8.47 0.25
CA GLU A 97 5.67 -8.11 -1.12
C GLU A 97 4.17 -7.78 -1.23
N ALA A 98 3.30 -8.52 -0.54
CA ALA A 98 1.87 -8.26 -0.53
C ALA A 98 1.53 -6.92 0.14
N ILE A 99 2.24 -6.55 1.21
CA ILE A 99 2.11 -5.25 1.87
C ILE A 99 2.47 -4.12 0.89
N GLU A 100 3.67 -4.17 0.30
CA GLU A 100 4.14 -3.13 -0.62
C GLU A 100 3.18 -2.95 -1.80
N LEU A 101 2.70 -4.07 -2.36
CA LEU A 101 1.72 -4.08 -3.44
C LEU A 101 0.41 -3.38 -3.04
N LEU A 102 -0.11 -3.65 -1.85
CA LEU A 102 -1.38 -3.07 -1.39
C LEU A 102 -1.24 -1.63 -0.91
N GLU A 103 -0.08 -1.23 -0.38
CA GLU A 103 0.26 0.18 -0.12
C GLU A 103 0.25 0.99 -1.43
N GLN A 104 0.84 0.44 -2.51
CA GLN A 104 0.80 1.06 -3.84
C GLN A 104 -0.64 1.21 -4.36
N PHE A 105 -1.51 0.20 -4.14
CA PHE A 105 -2.92 0.29 -4.50
C PHE A 105 -3.61 1.49 -3.83
N LEU A 106 -3.40 1.69 -2.53
CA LEU A 106 -4.06 2.79 -1.79
C LEU A 106 -3.61 4.17 -2.27
N VAL A 107 -2.34 4.30 -2.68
CA VAL A 107 -1.82 5.54 -3.27
C VAL A 107 -2.42 5.78 -4.65
N ARG A 108 -2.52 4.73 -5.47
CA ARG A 108 -2.92 4.85 -6.87
C ARG A 108 -4.43 4.99 -7.07
N TYR A 109 -5.23 4.26 -6.29
CA TYR A 109 -6.68 4.20 -6.42
C TYR A 109 -7.41 4.62 -5.14
N PRO A 110 -7.19 5.85 -4.62
CA PRO A 110 -7.75 6.28 -3.34
C PRO A 110 -9.30 6.36 -3.33
N ALA A 111 -9.93 6.43 -4.51
CA ALA A 111 -11.38 6.45 -4.68
C ALA A 111 -11.98 5.09 -5.10
N SER A 112 -11.17 4.03 -5.17
CA SER A 112 -11.66 2.71 -5.57
C SER A 112 -12.66 2.15 -4.55
N LYS A 113 -13.68 1.45 -5.05
CA LYS A 113 -14.59 0.64 -4.23
C LYS A 113 -13.86 -0.46 -3.44
N GLY A 114 -12.67 -0.87 -3.89
CA GLY A 114 -11.82 -1.87 -3.25
C GLY A 114 -11.02 -1.36 -2.05
N VAL A 115 -10.93 -0.04 -1.82
CA VAL A 115 -10.11 0.54 -0.74
C VAL A 115 -10.40 -0.08 0.61
N GLY A 116 -11.68 -0.24 0.98
CA GLY A 116 -12.05 -0.86 2.26
C GLY A 116 -11.48 -2.26 2.44
N HIS A 117 -11.58 -3.10 1.40
CA HIS A 117 -11.04 -4.47 1.41
C HIS A 117 -9.51 -4.49 1.50
N VAL A 118 -8.85 -3.60 0.77
CA VAL A 118 -7.38 -3.46 0.80
C VAL A 118 -6.90 -3.03 2.18
N LYS A 119 -7.56 -2.04 2.79
CA LYS A 119 -7.25 -1.59 4.16
C LYS A 119 -7.40 -2.73 5.17
N SER A 120 -8.49 -3.50 5.12
CA SER A 120 -8.68 -4.65 6.01
C SER A 120 -7.60 -5.73 5.83
N ARG A 121 -7.16 -5.99 4.60
CA ARG A 121 -6.07 -6.93 4.33
C ARG A 121 -4.73 -6.42 4.85
N LEU A 122 -4.43 -5.14 4.64
CA LEU A 122 -3.21 -4.51 5.14
C LEU A 122 -3.14 -4.54 6.66
N LEU A 123 -4.24 -4.27 7.38
CA LEU A 123 -4.28 -4.40 8.85
C LEU A 123 -3.82 -5.79 9.30
N ARG A 124 -4.42 -6.85 8.74
CA ARG A 124 -4.02 -8.23 9.05
C ARG A 124 -2.55 -8.49 8.71
N LEU A 125 -2.09 -8.04 7.55
CA LEU A 125 -0.70 -8.24 7.15
C LEU A 125 0.29 -7.51 8.06
N TYR A 126 -0.03 -6.28 8.46
CA TYR A 126 0.80 -5.54 9.42
C TYR A 126 0.84 -6.23 10.78
N GLU A 127 -0.29 -6.75 11.26
CA GLU A 127 -0.34 -7.50 12.52
C GLU A 127 0.46 -8.81 12.45
N ASP A 128 0.34 -9.55 11.34
CA ASP A 128 1.04 -10.82 11.08
C ASP A 128 2.56 -10.63 10.95
N THR A 129 3.01 -9.45 10.50
CA THR A 129 4.43 -9.13 10.28
C THR A 129 5.06 -8.30 11.39
N GLY A 130 4.27 -7.88 12.38
CA GLY A 130 4.73 -7.06 13.50
C GLY A 130 4.83 -5.56 13.19
N ASP A 131 4.35 -5.10 12.03
CA ASP A 131 4.33 -3.70 11.59
C ASP A 131 3.22 -2.90 12.29
N TYR A 132 3.10 -3.02 13.61
CA TYR A 132 2.02 -2.43 14.40
C TYR A 132 1.95 -0.90 14.28
N CYS A 133 3.08 -0.22 14.06
CA CYS A 133 3.06 1.22 13.83
C CYS A 133 2.45 1.62 12.48
N LYS A 134 2.50 0.77 11.46
CA LYS A 134 1.72 0.98 10.22
C LYS A 134 0.24 0.67 10.45
N ALA A 135 -0.07 -0.40 11.19
CA ALA A 135 -1.44 -0.73 11.58
C ALA A 135 -2.14 0.42 12.32
N THR A 136 -1.47 1.04 13.30
CA THR A 136 -2.05 2.18 14.06
C THR A 136 -2.38 3.38 13.17
N LYS A 137 -1.53 3.71 12.19
CA LYS A 137 -1.83 4.78 11.21
C LYS A 137 -3.08 4.45 10.41
N LEU A 138 -3.20 3.21 9.95
CA LEU A 138 -4.34 2.76 9.17
C LEU A 138 -5.64 2.69 9.99
N TYR A 139 -5.56 2.27 11.26
CA TYR A 139 -6.70 2.34 12.18
C TYR A 139 -7.17 3.78 12.39
N LYS A 140 -6.27 4.75 12.53
CA LYS A 140 -6.64 6.18 12.67
C LYS A 140 -7.47 6.71 11.50
N GLU A 141 -7.34 6.13 10.31
CA GLU A 141 -8.18 6.46 9.16
C GLU A 141 -9.55 5.77 9.19
N ILE A 142 -9.67 4.61 9.84
CA ILE A 142 -10.89 3.79 9.86
C ILE A 142 -11.79 4.18 11.04
N ILE A 143 -11.21 4.38 12.22
CA ILE A 143 -11.90 4.64 13.48
C ILE A 143 -12.92 5.79 13.39
N PRO A 144 -12.67 6.93 12.71
CA PRO A 144 -13.65 8.01 12.59
C PRO A 144 -14.96 7.62 11.91
N ASN A 145 -14.97 6.54 11.12
CA ASN A 145 -16.17 6.05 10.44
C ASN A 145 -16.96 5.03 11.27
N ILE A 146 -16.52 4.75 12.50
CA ILE A 146 -17.18 3.82 13.42
C ILE A 146 -18.05 4.63 14.38
N PRO A 147 -19.36 4.33 14.50
CA PRO A 147 -20.25 5.02 15.44
C PRO A 147 -19.75 4.94 16.89
N ASP A 148 -20.11 5.95 17.69
CA ASP A 148 -19.88 6.00 19.14
C ASP A 148 -21.23 6.18 19.85
N PRO A 149 -21.78 5.16 20.55
CA PRO A 149 -21.17 3.86 20.83
C PRO A 149 -21.17 2.92 19.60
N PRO A 150 -20.16 2.05 19.47
CA PRO A 150 -20.05 1.12 18.36
C PRO A 150 -20.96 -0.10 18.53
N ASP A 151 -21.26 -0.76 17.41
CA ASP A 151 -21.77 -2.13 17.45
C ASP A 151 -20.65 -3.13 17.79
N ARG A 152 -20.95 -4.44 17.78
CA ARG A 152 -19.97 -5.49 18.06
C ARG A 152 -18.74 -5.43 17.15
N LYS A 153 -18.94 -5.10 15.87
CA LYS A 153 -17.86 -5.03 14.87
C LYS A 153 -17.00 -3.80 15.12
N GLY A 154 -17.61 -2.64 15.34
CA GLY A 154 -16.91 -1.40 15.69
C GLY A 154 -16.10 -1.53 16.98
N LEU A 155 -16.66 -2.20 18.00
CA LEU A 155 -15.96 -2.49 19.25
C LEU A 155 -14.74 -3.40 19.03
N SER A 156 -14.85 -4.34 18.09
CA SER A 156 -13.72 -5.18 17.67
C SER A 156 -12.61 -4.35 17.01
N TYR A 157 -12.94 -3.37 16.17
CA TYR A 157 -11.95 -2.44 15.61
C TYR A 157 -11.28 -1.58 16.69
N TRP A 158 -12.04 -1.10 17.68
CA TRP A 158 -11.49 -0.30 18.77
C TRP A 158 -10.48 -1.08 19.62
N VAL A 159 -10.77 -2.34 19.96
CA VAL A 159 -9.84 -3.14 20.76
C VAL A 159 -8.60 -3.55 19.96
N LEU A 160 -8.74 -3.90 18.68
CA LEU A 160 -7.57 -4.21 17.83
C LEU A 160 -6.68 -2.97 17.63
N TYR A 161 -7.28 -1.77 17.53
CA TYR A 161 -6.52 -0.54 17.50
C TYR A 161 -5.74 -0.31 18.80
N ALA A 162 -6.35 -0.57 19.95
CA ALA A 162 -5.67 -0.50 21.25
C ALA A 162 -4.49 -1.49 21.34
N GLU A 163 -4.66 -2.74 20.87
CA GLU A 163 -3.58 -3.73 20.80
C GLU A 163 -2.45 -3.29 19.87
N ALA A 164 -2.78 -2.74 18.70
CA ALA A 164 -1.79 -2.21 17.77
C ALA A 164 -1.03 -1.01 18.37
N LEU A 165 -1.71 -0.13 19.12
CA LEU A 165 -1.09 0.98 19.83
C LEU A 165 -0.12 0.47 20.89
N GLU A 166 -0.53 -0.50 21.71
CA GLU A 166 0.31 -1.13 22.73
C GLU A 166 1.58 -1.70 22.11
N LYS A 167 1.43 -2.52 21.06
CA LYS A 167 2.55 -3.19 20.39
C LYS A 167 3.43 -2.23 19.57
N CYS A 168 2.91 -1.08 19.15
CA CYS A 168 3.70 0.02 18.58
C CYS A 168 4.40 0.86 19.67
N GLY A 169 4.18 0.58 20.96
CA GLY A 169 4.78 1.33 22.08
C GLY A 169 4.02 2.59 22.49
N GLN A 170 2.85 2.87 21.90
CA GLN A 170 1.99 4.01 22.25
C GLN A 170 1.09 3.65 23.46
N LYS A 171 1.73 3.31 24.59
CA LYS A 171 1.09 2.72 25.78
C LYS A 171 -0.03 3.59 26.38
N GLU A 172 0.20 4.90 26.52
CA GLU A 172 -0.80 5.81 27.09
C GLU A 172 -2.06 5.92 26.23
N GLU A 173 -1.90 5.92 24.90
CA GLU A 173 -3.03 5.95 24.00
C GLU A 173 -3.75 4.59 23.98
N ALA A 174 -2.99 3.48 24.00
CA ALA A 174 -3.56 2.14 24.12
C ALA A 174 -4.45 2.01 25.37
N ARG A 175 -3.97 2.50 26.52
CA ARG A 175 -4.74 2.53 27.79
C ARG A 175 -6.09 3.21 27.62
N LYS A 176 -6.11 4.43 27.06
CA LYS A 176 -7.36 5.17 26.81
C LYS A 176 -8.32 4.39 25.93
N TRP A 177 -7.82 3.74 24.88
CA TRP A 177 -8.66 2.95 23.99
C TRP A 177 -9.20 1.68 24.64
N TYR A 178 -8.41 1.00 25.47
CA TYR A 178 -8.91 -0.13 26.25
C TYR A 178 -10.00 0.30 27.24
N GLU A 179 -9.81 1.41 27.97
CA GLU A 179 -10.84 1.97 28.85
C GLU A 179 -12.11 2.34 28.07
N LYS A 180 -11.95 2.93 26.89
CA LYS A 180 -13.07 3.27 26.00
C LYS A 180 -13.84 2.03 25.55
N VAL A 181 -13.14 0.94 25.22
CA VAL A 181 -13.76 -0.36 24.89
C VAL A 181 -14.58 -0.88 26.07
N LEU A 182 -14.04 -0.88 27.29
CA LEU A 182 -14.76 -1.35 28.47
C LEU A 182 -16.00 -0.53 28.78
N LYS A 183 -15.94 0.79 28.59
CA LYS A 183 -17.10 1.68 28.77
C LYS A 183 -18.20 1.42 27.74
N ALA A 184 -17.83 1.09 26.51
CA ALA A 184 -18.78 0.85 25.42
C ALA A 184 -19.31 -0.59 25.36
N ALA A 185 -18.62 -1.55 25.98
CA ALA A 185 -19.02 -2.95 25.99
C ALA A 185 -20.32 -3.15 26.77
N LYS A 186 -21.35 -3.66 26.11
CA LYS A 186 -22.62 -4.06 26.76
C LYS A 186 -22.45 -5.30 27.64
N ASP A 187 -21.57 -6.20 27.22
CA ASP A 187 -21.24 -7.43 27.93
C ASP A 187 -19.77 -7.36 28.40
N PRO A 188 -19.53 -7.28 29.72
CA PRO A 188 -18.19 -7.25 30.30
C PRO A 188 -17.34 -8.50 29.99
N GLU A 189 -17.97 -9.62 29.61
CA GLU A 189 -17.31 -10.88 29.27
C GLU A 189 -17.23 -11.12 27.75
N SER A 190 -17.62 -10.12 26.96
CA SER A 190 -17.38 -10.17 25.51
C SER A 190 -15.88 -10.22 25.20
N MET A 191 -15.51 -10.86 24.09
CA MET A 191 -14.11 -10.99 23.66
C MET A 191 -13.35 -9.65 23.69
N SER A 192 -13.95 -8.59 23.15
CA SER A 192 -13.32 -7.26 23.15
C SER A 192 -13.12 -6.68 24.55
N ALA A 193 -14.06 -6.91 25.47
CA ALA A 193 -13.93 -6.47 26.85
C ALA A 193 -12.85 -7.25 27.60
N MET A 194 -12.77 -8.58 27.41
CA MET A 194 -11.71 -9.40 28.01
C MET A 194 -10.32 -8.98 27.50
N ILE A 195 -10.15 -8.81 26.18
CA ILE A 195 -8.89 -8.33 25.61
C ILE A 195 -8.50 -6.96 26.19
N ALA A 196 -9.46 -6.05 26.36
CA ALA A 196 -9.20 -4.74 26.94
C ALA A 196 -8.81 -4.81 28.43
N LYS A 197 -9.46 -5.67 29.24
CA LYS A 197 -9.07 -5.93 30.63
C LYS A 197 -7.62 -6.46 30.70
N ASP A 198 -7.29 -7.43 29.85
CA ASP A 198 -5.95 -8.02 29.78
C ASP A 198 -4.90 -6.99 29.35
N GLY A 199 -5.23 -6.14 28.35
CA GLY A 199 -4.38 -5.03 27.91
C GLY A 199 -4.06 -4.05 29.03
N LEU A 200 -5.07 -3.60 29.78
CA LEU A 200 -4.86 -2.72 30.94
C LEU A 200 -4.02 -3.39 32.03
N SER A 201 -4.24 -4.68 32.28
CA SER A 201 -3.44 -5.46 33.24
C SER A 201 -1.97 -5.51 32.83
N ARG A 202 -1.65 -5.69 31.53
CA ARG A 202 -0.27 -5.64 31.03
C ARG A 202 0.36 -4.26 31.16
N LEU A 203 -0.39 -3.20 30.91
CA LEU A 203 0.11 -1.81 30.97
C LEU A 203 0.32 -1.29 32.40
N ASN A 204 -0.22 -1.95 33.41
CA ASN A 204 -0.09 -1.58 34.83
C ASN A 204 1.07 -2.28 35.55
N LYS A 205 1.78 -3.19 34.88
CA LYS A 205 2.98 -3.87 35.39
C LYS A 205 4.23 -3.12 34.96
#